data_AF-A0A5E7F506-F1
#
_entry.id   AF-A0A5E7F506-F1
#
_cell.length_a   1.000
_cell.length_b   1.000
_cell.length_c   1.000
_cell.angle_alpha   90.00
_cell.angle_beta   90.00
_cell.angle_gamma   90.00
#
_symmetry.space_group_name_H-M   'P 1'
#
loop_
_entity.id
_entity.type
_entity.pdbx_description
1 polymer ?
#
loop_
_entity_poly.entity_id
_entity_poly.type
_entity_poly.pdbx_seq_one_letter_code
_entity_poly.pdbx_strand_id
1 'polypeptide(L)' 'MKIRIQAVSYNADLEPEIFSVRLLLEPDDGYEGVFMGETVVTIPFDSELTFSQIEQKAIAEAKRVI' A
#
# COMPACT_ATOMS: atom_id res chain seq x y z
N MET A 1 -1.87 -10.93 -10.60
CA MET A 1 -0.95 -9.81 -10.33
C MET A 1 -0.62 -9.85 -8.85
N LYS A 2 0.65 -9.68 -8.49
CA LYS A 2 1.11 -9.60 -7.10
C LYS A 2 1.20 -8.12 -6.69
N ILE A 3 0.81 -7.83 -5.46
CA ILE A 3 0.92 -6.50 -4.86
C ILE A 3 1.85 -6.62 -3.68
N ARG A 4 2.90 -5.79 -3.64
CA ARG A 4 3.87 -5.75 -2.55
C ARG A 4 3.88 -4.37 -1.92
N ILE A 5 3.97 -4.29 -0.61
CA ILE A 5 4.16 -3.01 0.08
C ILE A 5 5.63 -2.62 0.00
N GLN A 6 5.88 -1.42 -0.48
CA GLN A 6 7.22 -0.85 -0.55
C GLN A 6 7.50 0.03 0.67
N ALA A 7 6.55 0.87 1.06
CA ALA A 7 6.69 1.77 2.20
C ALA A 7 5.34 2.14 2.78
N VAL A 8 5.31 2.34 4.10
CA VAL A 8 4.22 2.99 4.83
C VAL A 8 4.80 4.23 5.47
N SER A 9 4.21 5.38 5.22
CA SER A 9 4.63 6.65 5.81
C SER A 9 3.45 7.35 6.49
N TYR A 10 3.76 7.99 7.63
CA TYR A 10 2.84 8.85 8.37
C TYR A 10 3.55 10.18 8.61
N ASN A 11 2.90 11.29 8.28
CA ASN A 11 3.41 12.62 8.54
C ASN A 11 2.32 13.47 9.20
N ALA A 12 2.38 13.56 10.53
CA ALA A 12 1.42 14.30 11.33
C ALA A 12 1.37 15.81 11.03
N ASP A 13 2.49 16.37 10.55
CA ASP A 13 2.61 17.82 10.31
C ASP A 13 1.95 18.23 8.98
N LEU A 14 1.82 17.30 8.03
CA LEU A 14 1.19 17.55 6.72
C LEU A 14 -0.22 16.96 6.65
N GLU A 15 -0.37 15.69 7.02
CA GLU A 15 -1.61 14.93 6.88
C GLU A 15 -1.82 14.00 8.10
N PRO A 16 -2.26 14.56 9.25
CA PRO A 16 -2.35 13.83 10.51
C PRO A 16 -3.38 12.70 10.55
N GLU A 17 -4.28 12.66 9.57
CA GLU A 17 -5.40 11.72 9.58
C GLU A 17 -5.22 10.56 8.58
N ILE A 18 -4.03 10.38 7.98
CA ILE A 18 -3.79 9.29 7.01
C ILE A 18 -2.41 8.62 7.14
N PHE A 19 -2.38 7.32 6.86
CA PHE A 19 -1.20 6.60 6.42
C PHE A 19 -1.12 6.61 4.89
N SER A 20 0.02 7.02 4.34
CA SER A 20 0.34 6.87 2.92
C SER A 20 1.06 5.54 2.71
N VAL A 21 0.48 4.64 1.91
CA VAL A 21 1.05 3.33 1.62
C VAL A 21 1.42 3.24 0.15
N ARG A 22 2.72 3.09 -0.13
CA ARG A 22 3.25 2.88 -1.47
C ARG A 22 3.31 1.39 -1.79
N LEU A 23 2.71 1.01 -2.90
CA LEU A 23 2.53 -0.35 -3.35
C LEU A 23 3.22 -0.55 -4.70
N LEU A 24 3.92 -1.67 -4.83
CA LEU A 24 4.51 -2.16 -6.06
C LEU A 24 3.56 -3.17 -6.71
N LEU A 25 3.28 -3.00 -8.00
CA LEU A 25 2.51 -3.94 -8.81
C LEU A 25 3.48 -4.80 -9.61
N GLU A 26 3.36 -6.11 -9.44
CA GLU A 26 4.20 -7.10 -10.08
C GLU A 26 3.34 -8.13 -10.83
N PRO A 27 3.85 -8.69 -11.94
CA PRO A 27 3.15 -9.75 -12.63
C PRO A 27 3.10 -11.02 -11.79
N ASP A 28 2.20 -11.93 -12.15
CA ASP A 28 2.17 -13.28 -11.56
C ASP A 28 3.40 -14.10 -11.98
N ASP A 29 3.53 -15.29 -11.38
CA ASP A 29 4.68 -16.18 -11.58
C ASP A 29 5.02 -16.38 -13.06
N GLY A 30 6.32 -16.33 -13.38
CA GLY A 30 6.86 -16.49 -14.73
C GLY A 30 7.47 -15.23 -15.35
N TYR A 31 7.39 -14.07 -14.67
CA TYR A 31 7.93 -12.79 -15.16
C TYR A 31 8.80 -12.08 -14.10
N GLU A 32 9.81 -12.78 -13.56
CA GLU A 32 10.75 -12.18 -12.60
C GLU A 32 11.46 -10.97 -13.21
N GLY A 33 11.53 -9.87 -12.46
CA GLY A 33 12.19 -8.62 -12.88
C GLY A 33 11.33 -7.66 -13.73
N VAL A 34 10.08 -8.02 -14.04
CA VAL A 34 9.14 -7.12 -14.73
C VAL A 34 8.35 -6.31 -13.70
N PHE A 35 8.44 -4.98 -13.79
CA PHE A 35 7.69 -4.04 -12.96
C PHE A 35 6.46 -3.54 -13.73
N MET A 36 5.26 -3.75 -13.18
CA MET A 36 4.01 -3.32 -13.84
C MET A 36 3.64 -1.87 -13.48
N GLY A 37 4.07 -1.38 -12.32
CA GLY A 37 3.80 -0.02 -11.90
C GLY A 37 3.83 0.15 -10.38
N GLU A 38 3.69 1.39 -9.94
CA GLU A 38 3.50 1.75 -8.53
C GLU A 38 2.13 2.41 -8.36
N THR A 39 1.52 2.21 -7.19
CA THR A 39 0.33 2.93 -6.78
C THR A 39 0.45 3.35 -5.32
N VAL A 40 -0.23 4.42 -4.94
CA VAL A 40 -0.27 4.94 -3.58
C VAL A 40 -1.71 4.92 -3.11
N VAL A 41 -1.94 4.32 -1.96
CA VAL A 41 -3.25 4.31 -1.30
C VAL A 41 -3.15 5.04 0.04
N THR A 42 -4.21 5.75 0.39
CA THR A 42 -4.35 6.45 1.66
C THR A 42 -5.27 5.65 2.58
N ILE A 43 -4.81 5.36 3.79
CA ILE A 43 -5.59 4.66 4.81
C ILE A 43 -5.83 5.64 5.96
N PRO A 44 -7.06 5.82 6.46
CA PRO A 44 -7.30 6.66 7.62
C PRO A 44 -6.40 6.27 8.80
N PHE A 45 -5.80 7.27 9.45
CA PHE A 45 -4.98 7.07 10.63
C PHE A 45 -5.84 6.58 11.78
N ASP A 46 -5.36 5.54 12.44
CA ASP A 46 -5.94 4.97 13.64
C ASP A 46 -4.78 4.39 14.46
N SER A 47 -4.60 4.91 15.67
CA SER A 47 -3.50 4.55 16.56
C SER A 47 -3.55 3.10 17.05
N GLU A 48 -4.70 2.44 16.91
CA GLU A 48 -4.87 1.03 17.29
C GLU A 48 -4.49 0.08 16.14
N LEU A 49 -4.29 0.58 14.92
CA LEU A 49 -3.90 -0.25 13.79
C LEU A 49 -2.44 -0.69 13.89
N THR A 50 -2.24 -2.00 13.88
CA THR A 50 -0.93 -2.61 13.69
C THR A 50 -0.46 -2.46 12.24
N PHE A 51 0.86 -2.57 12.03
CA PHE A 51 1.43 -2.54 10.68
C PHE A 51 0.76 -3.56 9.75
N SER A 52 0.63 -4.83 10.14
CA SER A 52 -0.03 -5.84 9.29
C SER A 52 -1.49 -5.52 8.95
N GLN A 53 -2.23 -4.83 9.83
CA GLN A 53 -3.59 -4.40 9.51
C GLN A 53 -3.59 -3.27 8.47
N ILE A 54 -2.65 -2.32 8.58
CA ILE A 54 -2.44 -1.28 7.55
C ILE A 54 -2.10 -1.94 6.22
N GLU A 55 -1.23 -2.95 6.22
CA GLU A 55 -0.86 -3.69 5.02
C GLU A 55 -2.06 -4.37 4.35
N GLN A 56 -2.86 -5.10 5.13
CA GLN A 56 -4.05 -5.79 4.63
C GLN A 56 -5.08 -4.81 4.07
N LYS A 57 -5.31 -3.68 4.75
CA LYS A 57 -6.21 -2.63 4.28
C LYS A 57 -5.70 -1.99 2.99
N ALA A 58 -4.41 -1.68 2.90
CA ALA A 58 -3.81 -1.08 1.71
C ALA A 58 -3.90 -2.00 0.48
N ILE A 59 -3.60 -3.29 0.65
CA ILE A 59 -3.73 -4.27 -0.43
C ILE A 59 -5.19 -4.44 -0.85
N ALA A 60 -6.12 -4.49 0.11
CA ALA A 60 -7.55 -4.58 -0.19
C ALA A 60 -8.04 -3.36 -0.96
N GLU A 61 -7.63 -2.14 -0.56
CA GLU A 61 -8.02 -0.90 -1.23
C GLU A 61 -7.44 -0.83 -2.64
N ALA A 62 -6.15 -1.15 -2.82
CA ALA A 62 -5.53 -1.17 -4.13
C ALA A 62 -6.31 -2.07 -5.10
N LYS A 63 -6.66 -3.29 -4.69
CA LYS A 63 -7.46 -4.24 -5.50
C LYS A 63 -8.84 -3.73 -5.92
N ARG A 64 -9.38 -2.66 -5.32
CA ARG A 64 -10.66 -2.06 -5.72
C ARG A 64 -10.51 -1.06 -6.87
N VAL A 65 -9.32 -0.50 -7.05
CA VAL A 65 -9.05 0.62 -7.95
C VAL A 65 -8.40 0.17 -9.27
N ILE A 66 -7.75 -0.99 -9.27
CA ILE A 66 -7.16 -1.68 -10.44
C ILE A 66 -8.04 -2.83 -10.89
#